data_AF-A0A0B1T9D7-F1
#
_entry.id   AF-A0A0B1T9D7-F1
#
_cell.length_a   1.000
_cell.length_b   1.000
_cell.length_c   1.000
_cell.angle_alpha   90.00
_cell.angle_beta   90.00
_cell.angle_gamma   90.00
#
_symmetry.space_group_name_H-M   'P 1'
#
loop_
_entity.id
_entity.type
_entity.pdbx_description
1 polymer ?
#
loop_
_entity_poly.entity_id
_entity_poly.type
_entity_poly.pdbx_seq_one_letter_code
_entity_poly.pdbx_strand_id
1 'polypeptide(L)'
;MSEEPKLQEFTLKEDHELRFEVGNTEVVLELVQGRAEVFGTELEMHKKYAFPPNTRVAVFSWKGASVELIGPTNSAYVAEHTPMVIYLNTHAALEQLRQHSEEQATVEGAENPKGPRIMLVGPMDVGKTTVCRILCNYAVRQGRSPVYIDLDVGQGTISVPGTIGALFINKTADVVEGFDRSKPLVYNFGHISPGENLPLYDLLVKELADSVTLRCATHPEANLGGLVINTCGWVTGEGYACIVAAAEAFEVDVVVVLDHERLYNELQRDLPTFVKILHQPKSGGVETRSRQSRIASRSASIHRYFYGVHSNPYFPFTFELNFSDVIFCKIGTEKLPESCLPFGSKVEDHQTKVVTINPSTDMAHRMFAVTPCPTVSQAVLKASVLGFVVITEVSGY
;
A
#
# COMPACT_ATOMS: atom_id res chain seq x y z
N MET A 1 -34.72 -22.66 11.07
CA MET A 1 -34.58 -21.59 12.07
C MET A 1 -33.27 -20.91 11.80
N SER A 2 -33.29 -19.72 11.19
CA SER A 2 -32.09 -18.88 11.13
C SER A 2 -31.76 -18.49 12.57
N GLU A 3 -30.63 -18.96 13.11
CA GLU A 3 -30.11 -18.46 14.38
C GLU A 3 -30.04 -16.94 14.29
N GLU A 4 -30.64 -16.23 15.26
CA GLU A 4 -30.48 -14.79 15.36
C GLU A 4 -28.98 -14.47 15.44
N PRO A 5 -28.52 -13.43 14.71
CA PRO A 5 -27.11 -13.11 14.67
C PRO A 5 -26.63 -12.78 16.08
N LYS A 6 -25.62 -13.54 16.55
CA LYS A 6 -25.05 -13.40 17.89
C LYS A 6 -24.51 -11.98 18.10
N LEU A 7 -25.17 -11.22 18.96
CA LEU A 7 -24.72 -9.91 19.44
C LEU A 7 -23.64 -10.11 20.52
N GLN A 8 -22.54 -9.37 20.41
CA GLN A 8 -21.46 -9.34 21.40
C GLN A 8 -21.15 -7.89 21.74
N GLU A 9 -21.29 -7.54 23.01
CA GLU A 9 -20.99 -6.21 23.54
C GLU A 9 -19.58 -6.17 24.16
N PHE A 10 -18.83 -5.10 23.87
CA PHE A 10 -17.50 -4.88 24.42
C PHE A 10 -17.37 -3.46 24.96
N THR A 11 -16.91 -3.34 26.20
CA THR A 11 -16.53 -2.06 26.81
C THR A 11 -15.02 -1.88 26.77
N LEU A 12 -14.58 -0.83 26.09
CA LEU A 12 -13.20 -0.40 25.99
C LEU A 12 -12.93 0.67 27.05
N LYS A 13 -11.89 0.45 27.85
CA LYS A 13 -11.31 1.50 28.70
C LYS A 13 -10.45 2.45 27.84
N GLU A 14 -9.97 3.52 28.46
CA GLU A 14 -8.96 4.38 27.84
C GLU A 14 -7.74 3.56 27.42
N ASP A 15 -7.21 3.83 26.24
CA ASP A 15 -6.05 3.20 25.61
C ASP A 15 -6.17 1.70 25.31
N HIS A 16 -7.39 1.15 25.35
CA HIS A 16 -7.67 -0.24 24.98
C HIS A 16 -8.14 -0.35 23.51
N GLU A 17 -7.94 -1.53 22.91
CA GLU A 17 -8.55 -1.87 21.62
C GLU A 17 -9.29 -3.20 21.62
N LEU A 18 -10.44 -3.26 20.96
CA LEU A 18 -11.09 -4.51 20.60
C LEU A 18 -10.43 -5.04 19.33
N ARG A 19 -9.85 -6.24 19.40
CA ARG A 19 -9.34 -6.98 18.25
C ARG A 19 -10.33 -8.07 17.88
N PHE A 20 -10.72 -8.15 16.62
CA PHE A 20 -11.55 -9.23 16.14
C PHE A 20 -11.19 -9.70 14.73
N GLU A 21 -11.44 -10.97 14.48
CA GLU A 21 -11.37 -11.60 13.18
C GLU A 21 -12.77 -12.02 12.74
N VAL A 22 -13.19 -11.49 11.59
CA VAL A 22 -14.47 -11.83 10.96
C VAL A 22 -14.45 -13.29 10.55
N GLY A 23 -15.49 -14.03 10.91
CA GLY A 23 -15.65 -15.43 10.55
C GLY A 23 -16.02 -15.63 9.08
N ASN A 24 -16.83 -16.64 8.82
CA ASN A 24 -17.20 -17.05 7.46
C ASN A 24 -18.20 -16.11 6.77
N THR A 25 -18.91 -15.29 7.53
CA THR A 25 -19.85 -14.29 7.04
C THR A 25 -19.47 -12.91 7.57
N GLU A 26 -20.07 -11.86 7.03
CA GLU A 26 -19.83 -10.50 7.51
C GLU A 26 -20.14 -10.33 9.00
N VAL A 27 -19.43 -9.39 9.62
CA VAL A 27 -19.67 -8.92 10.99
C VAL A 27 -19.91 -7.42 10.94
N VAL A 28 -20.99 -6.97 11.56
CA VAL A 28 -21.33 -5.56 11.68
C VAL A 28 -20.81 -5.03 13.01
N LEU A 29 -19.99 -3.98 12.94
CA LEU A 29 -19.53 -3.19 14.07
C LEU A 29 -20.42 -1.94 14.24
N GLU A 30 -20.83 -1.64 15.47
CA GLU A 30 -21.52 -0.40 15.82
C GLU A 30 -20.89 0.23 17.08
N LEU A 31 -20.63 1.54 17.04
CA LEU A 31 -20.26 2.31 18.22
C LEU A 31 -21.51 2.81 18.92
N VAL A 32 -21.77 2.33 20.15
CA VAL A 32 -22.98 2.68 20.91
C VAL A 32 -22.74 3.75 21.95
N GLN A 33 -21.51 3.90 22.45
CA GLN A 33 -21.15 4.94 23.42
C GLN A 33 -19.68 5.35 23.31
N GLY A 34 -19.38 6.62 23.61
CA GLY A 34 -18.01 7.13 23.72
C GLY A 34 -17.40 7.52 22.37
N ARG A 35 -16.08 7.36 22.23
CA ARG A 35 -15.35 7.62 20.98
C ARG A 35 -14.38 6.49 20.70
N ALA A 36 -14.40 5.99 19.47
CA ALA A 36 -13.47 4.96 19.03
C ALA A 36 -13.04 5.22 17.58
N GLU A 37 -11.95 4.59 17.18
CA GLU A 37 -11.39 4.68 15.85
C GLU A 37 -10.90 3.33 15.34
N VAL A 38 -10.98 3.14 14.03
CA VAL A 38 -10.37 2.00 13.32
C VAL A 38 -9.21 2.54 12.50
N PHE A 39 -7.99 2.18 12.91
CA PHE A 39 -6.75 2.58 12.27
C PHE A 39 -6.67 4.09 11.98
N GLY A 40 -7.06 4.92 12.96
CA GLY A 40 -7.03 6.38 12.90
C GLY A 40 -8.26 7.06 12.32
N THR A 41 -9.21 6.31 11.73
CA THR A 41 -10.51 6.84 11.28
C THR A 41 -11.53 6.79 12.41
N GLU A 42 -12.13 7.93 12.76
CA GLU A 42 -13.15 8.00 13.82
C GLU A 42 -14.43 7.25 13.41
N LEU A 43 -15.00 6.50 14.35
CA LEU A 43 -16.30 5.87 14.18
C LEU A 43 -17.42 6.86 14.50
N GLU A 44 -18.47 6.84 13.68
CA GLU A 44 -19.70 7.58 13.93
C GLU A 44 -20.59 6.78 14.88
N MET A 45 -21.14 7.46 15.89
CA MET A 45 -22.05 6.84 16.86
C MET A 45 -23.31 6.34 16.13
N HIS A 46 -23.72 5.10 16.44
CA HIS A 46 -24.85 4.38 15.82
C HIS A 46 -24.74 4.09 14.31
N LYS A 47 -23.58 4.34 13.71
CA LYS A 47 -23.30 3.90 12.34
C LYS A 47 -22.85 2.45 12.33
N LYS A 48 -23.44 1.67 11.42
CA LYS A 48 -23.14 0.26 11.22
C LYS A 48 -22.07 0.09 10.15
N TYR A 49 -21.00 -0.62 10.49
CA TYR A 49 -19.89 -0.92 9.59
C TYR A 49 -19.80 -2.42 9.34
N ALA A 50 -20.12 -2.86 8.13
CA ALA A 50 -20.11 -4.28 7.75
C ALA A 50 -18.73 -4.70 7.23
N PHE A 51 -18.01 -5.53 8.00
CA PHE A 51 -16.71 -6.05 7.59
C PHE A 51 -16.85 -7.42 6.90
N PRO A 52 -16.19 -7.63 5.74
CA PRO A 52 -16.31 -8.88 5.00
C PRO A 52 -15.56 -10.04 5.68
N PRO A 53 -15.86 -11.29 5.31
CA PRO A 53 -15.19 -12.49 5.85
C PRO A 53 -13.67 -12.41 5.79
N ASN A 54 -13.01 -13.02 6.79
CA ASN A 54 -11.54 -13.05 6.93
C ASN A 54 -10.87 -11.67 7.08
N THR A 55 -11.64 -10.62 7.43
CA THR A 55 -11.09 -9.32 7.78
C THR A 55 -10.64 -9.32 9.24
N ARG A 56 -9.54 -8.64 9.52
CA ARG A 56 -9.00 -8.45 10.87
C ARG A 56 -9.02 -6.98 11.20
N VAL A 57 -9.58 -6.64 12.35
CA VAL A 57 -9.87 -5.25 12.72
C VAL A 57 -9.42 -5.03 14.16
N ALA A 58 -8.91 -3.83 14.42
CA ALA A 58 -8.71 -3.31 15.76
C ALA A 58 -9.50 -2.00 15.91
N VAL A 59 -10.35 -1.94 16.92
CA VAL A 59 -11.15 -0.76 17.28
C VAL A 59 -10.55 -0.18 18.56
N PHE A 60 -9.88 0.95 18.46
CA PHE A 60 -9.15 1.57 19.56
C PHE A 60 -9.93 2.74 20.16
N SER A 61 -9.78 3.00 21.46
CA SER A 61 -10.38 4.17 22.11
C SER A 61 -9.40 4.93 23.00
N TRP A 62 -9.22 6.23 22.74
CA TRP A 62 -8.44 7.14 23.59
C TRP A 62 -9.13 7.53 24.91
N LYS A 63 -10.47 7.45 24.98
CA LYS A 63 -11.27 7.98 26.11
C LYS A 63 -12.33 7.02 26.64
N GLY A 64 -12.25 5.76 26.23
CA GLY A 64 -13.27 4.75 26.48
C GLY A 64 -14.44 4.79 25.48
N ALA A 65 -14.97 3.60 25.22
CA ALA A 65 -16.09 3.39 24.30
C ALA A 65 -16.83 2.08 24.60
N SER A 66 -18.07 1.97 24.16
CA SER A 66 -18.79 0.69 24.09
C SER A 66 -19.15 0.41 22.64
N VAL A 67 -18.83 -0.79 22.19
CA VAL A 67 -19.04 -1.24 20.80
C VAL A 67 -19.75 -2.59 20.77
N GLU A 68 -20.54 -2.78 19.73
CA GLU A 68 -21.28 -4.00 19.46
C GLU A 68 -20.76 -4.68 18.19
N LEU A 69 -20.61 -6.00 18.25
CA LEU A 69 -20.38 -6.86 17.08
C LEU A 69 -21.60 -7.75 16.85
N ILE A 70 -22.15 -7.69 15.64
CA ILE A 70 -23.29 -8.50 15.21
C ILE A 70 -22.80 -9.44 14.11
N GLY A 71 -22.78 -10.75 14.41
CA GLY A 71 -22.34 -11.78 13.46
C GLY A 71 -21.23 -12.69 14.01
N PRO A 72 -20.84 -13.73 13.25
CA PRO A 72 -19.87 -14.71 13.71
C PRO A 72 -18.42 -14.20 13.60
N THR A 73 -17.72 -14.19 14.72
CA THR A 73 -16.28 -13.89 14.82
C THR A 73 -15.48 -15.16 15.08
N ASN A 74 -14.34 -15.35 14.42
CA ASN A 74 -13.39 -16.41 14.75
C ASN A 74 -12.69 -16.14 16.08
N SER A 75 -12.36 -14.87 16.33
CA SER A 75 -11.82 -14.36 17.59
C SER A 75 -12.32 -12.94 17.83
N ALA A 76 -12.57 -12.58 19.09
CA ALA A 76 -12.89 -11.23 19.51
C ALA A 76 -12.46 -11.04 20.98
N TYR A 77 -11.56 -10.10 21.25
CA TYR A 77 -11.03 -9.85 22.58
C TYR A 77 -10.52 -8.42 22.74
N VAL A 78 -10.54 -7.89 23.97
CA VAL A 78 -10.00 -6.57 24.29
C VAL A 78 -8.52 -6.70 24.67
N ALA A 79 -7.67 -5.90 24.04
CA ALA A 79 -6.25 -5.78 24.36
C ALA A 79 -5.99 -4.48 25.13
N GLU A 80 -5.25 -4.60 26.24
CA GLU A 80 -4.90 -3.48 27.13
C GLU A 80 -3.55 -2.83 26.76
N HIS A 81 -2.71 -3.54 26.01
CA HIS A 81 -1.39 -3.09 25.61
C HIS A 81 -1.33 -2.89 24.09
N THR A 82 -1.14 -1.65 23.68
CA THR A 82 -1.05 -1.24 22.27
C THR A 82 0.09 -0.25 22.06
N PRO A 83 0.72 -0.22 20.88
CA PRO A 83 1.69 0.80 20.51
C PRO A 83 1.05 2.12 20.04
N MET A 84 -0.25 2.36 20.27
CA MET A 84 -0.97 3.53 19.69
C MET A 84 -0.39 4.88 20.12
N VAL A 85 0.09 5.00 21.36
CA VAL A 85 0.80 6.20 21.83
C VAL A 85 2.09 6.45 21.05
N ILE A 86 2.80 5.39 20.64
CA ILE A 86 4.02 5.52 19.82
C ILE A 86 3.66 6.10 18.44
N TYR A 87 2.57 5.63 17.84
CA TYR A 87 2.10 6.15 16.55
C TYR A 87 1.61 7.60 16.65
N LEU A 88 0.92 7.95 17.74
CA LEU A 88 0.51 9.33 18.03
C LEU A 88 1.72 10.26 18.20
N ASN A 89 2.73 9.84 18.98
CA ASN A 89 3.96 10.62 19.17
C ASN A 89 4.74 10.77 17.85
N THR A 90 4.77 9.72 17.02
CA THR A 90 5.37 9.78 15.68
C THR A 90 4.65 10.82 14.82
N HIS A 91 3.31 10.79 14.80
CA HIS A 91 2.52 11.78 14.08
C HIS A 91 2.75 13.21 14.60
N ALA A 92 2.78 13.42 15.92
CA ALA A 92 3.03 14.72 16.52
C ALA A 92 4.41 15.27 16.13
N ALA A 93 5.45 14.43 16.10
CA ALA A 93 6.77 14.84 15.63
C ALA A 93 6.78 15.20 14.13
N LEU A 94 6.07 14.44 13.28
CA LEU A 94 5.91 14.80 11.87
C LEU A 94 5.19 16.14 11.69
N GLU A 95 4.19 16.44 12.53
CA GLU A 95 3.50 17.72 12.48
C GLU A 95 4.40 18.89 12.88
N GLN A 96 5.27 18.71 13.88
CA GLN A 96 6.29 19.72 14.23
C GLN A 96 7.24 19.98 13.05
N LEU A 97 7.63 18.95 12.31
CA LEU A 97 8.46 19.12 11.11
C LEU A 97 7.74 19.91 10.01
N ARG A 98 6.42 19.72 9.83
CA ARG A 98 5.62 20.53 8.89
C ARG A 98 5.59 22.00 9.29
N GLN A 99 5.28 22.28 10.56
CA GLN A 99 5.22 23.64 11.10
C GLN A 99 6.56 24.34 10.95
N HIS A 100 7.66 23.64 11.24
CA HIS A 100 9.00 24.18 11.04
C HIS A 100 9.30 24.50 9.57
N SER A 101 8.88 23.63 8.63
CA SER A 101 9.03 23.91 7.20
C SER A 101 8.21 25.11 6.74
N GLU A 102 6.97 25.28 7.23
CA GLU A 102 6.13 26.47 6.96
C GLU A 102 6.78 27.75 7.49
N GLU A 103 7.29 27.73 8.72
CA GLU A 103 7.97 28.85 9.35
C GLU A 103 9.23 29.24 8.56
N GLN A 104 10.07 28.26 8.20
CA GLN A 104 11.28 28.49 7.39
C GLN A 104 10.94 29.06 6.02
N ALA A 105 9.95 28.50 5.32
CA ALA A 105 9.53 28.99 4.01
C ALA A 105 9.03 30.44 4.09
N THR A 106 8.34 30.81 5.16
CA THR A 106 7.89 32.19 5.42
C THR A 106 9.09 33.14 5.59
N VAL A 107 10.12 32.72 6.31
CA VAL A 107 11.34 33.52 6.54
C VAL A 107 12.17 33.67 5.26
N GLU A 108 12.29 32.60 4.47
CA GLU A 108 13.10 32.57 3.24
C GLU A 108 12.36 33.11 2.01
N GLY A 109 11.05 33.38 2.13
CA GLY A 109 10.21 33.78 1.01
C GLY A 109 9.97 32.66 -0.01
N ALA A 110 10.05 31.40 0.43
CA ALA A 110 9.78 30.24 -0.41
C ALA A 110 8.26 29.97 -0.50
N GLU A 111 7.75 29.74 -1.71
CA GLU A 111 6.30 29.61 -1.95
C GLU A 111 5.75 28.20 -1.73
N ASN A 112 6.61 27.18 -1.55
CA ASN A 112 6.18 25.78 -1.50
C ASN A 112 6.96 24.95 -0.45
N PRO A 113 6.66 25.09 0.85
CA PRO A 113 7.30 24.30 1.91
C PRO A 113 7.09 22.80 1.71
N LYS A 114 8.11 22.01 2.06
CA LYS A 114 8.15 20.55 1.88
C LYS A 114 7.91 19.88 3.24
N GLY A 115 6.88 19.04 3.29
CA GLY A 115 6.57 18.22 4.45
C GLY A 115 7.52 17.05 4.63
N PRO A 116 7.52 16.42 5.81
CA PRO A 116 8.39 15.30 6.11
C PRO A 116 8.02 14.07 5.28
N ARG A 117 9.03 13.32 4.85
CA ARG A 117 8.90 12.06 4.13
C ARG A 117 9.28 10.91 5.04
N ILE A 118 8.29 10.12 5.45
CA ILE A 118 8.47 8.98 6.36
C ILE A 118 8.36 7.65 5.60
N MET A 119 9.29 6.74 5.84
CA MET A 119 9.29 5.39 5.26
C MET A 119 9.25 4.31 6.34
N LEU A 120 8.34 3.35 6.17
CA LEU A 120 8.15 2.23 7.08
C LEU A 120 8.80 0.97 6.51
N VAL A 121 9.73 0.40 7.26
CA VAL A 121 10.51 -0.79 6.88
C VAL A 121 10.45 -1.86 7.96
N GLY A 122 10.73 -3.10 7.59
CA GLY A 122 10.67 -4.25 8.49
C GLY A 122 10.19 -5.52 7.77
N PRO A 123 10.31 -6.70 8.39
CA PRO A 123 9.96 -7.96 7.78
C PRO A 123 8.45 -8.07 7.50
N MET A 124 8.03 -9.19 6.92
CA MET A 124 6.61 -9.48 6.77
C MET A 124 5.91 -9.55 8.14
N ASP A 125 4.61 -9.20 8.18
CA ASP A 125 3.75 -9.39 9.35
C ASP A 125 4.18 -8.61 10.61
N VAL A 126 4.54 -7.34 10.43
CA VAL A 126 4.85 -6.40 11.53
C VAL A 126 3.91 -5.19 11.61
N GLY A 127 2.92 -5.11 10.70
CA GLY A 127 1.89 -4.05 10.71
C GLY A 127 2.22 -2.79 9.91
N LYS A 128 3.22 -2.80 9.03
CA LYS A 128 3.65 -1.61 8.23
C LYS A 128 2.48 -0.87 7.57
N THR A 129 1.64 -1.57 6.81
CA THR A 129 0.48 -1.00 6.12
C THR A 129 -0.54 -0.38 7.09
N THR A 130 -0.75 -1.01 8.25
CA THR A 130 -1.65 -0.49 9.30
C THR A 130 -1.12 0.80 9.89
N VAL A 131 0.18 0.86 10.21
CA VAL A 131 0.79 2.09 10.74
C VAL A 131 0.78 3.21 9.70
N CYS A 132 1.04 2.91 8.42
CA CYS A 132 0.89 3.90 7.34
C CYS A 132 -0.52 4.48 7.29
N ARG A 133 -1.56 3.64 7.40
CA ARG A 133 -2.96 4.07 7.41
C ARG A 133 -3.26 4.99 8.60
N ILE A 134 -2.78 4.64 9.80
CA ILE A 134 -2.94 5.47 11.01
C ILE A 134 -2.30 6.84 10.81
N LEU A 135 -1.03 6.88 10.36
CA LEU A 135 -0.30 8.14 10.17
C LEU A 135 -0.95 9.04 9.12
N CYS A 136 -1.42 8.48 8.01
CA CYS A 136 -2.17 9.23 7.00
C CYS A 136 -3.49 9.78 7.57
N ASN A 137 -4.26 8.97 8.30
CA ASN A 137 -5.52 9.40 8.90
C ASN A 137 -5.33 10.50 9.94
N TYR A 138 -4.31 10.40 10.78
CA TYR A 138 -3.98 11.45 11.75
C TYR A 138 -3.56 12.75 11.05
N ALA A 139 -2.75 12.67 10.00
CA ALA A 139 -2.40 13.84 9.19
C ALA A 139 -3.64 14.53 8.60
N VAL A 140 -4.60 13.76 8.06
CA VAL A 140 -5.87 14.33 7.57
C VAL A 140 -6.68 14.97 8.68
N ARG A 141 -6.77 14.33 9.85
CA ARG A 141 -7.48 14.90 11.02
C ARG A 141 -6.85 16.20 11.52
N GLN A 142 -5.55 16.39 11.28
CA GLN A 142 -4.81 17.63 11.56
C GLN A 142 -4.94 18.68 10.44
N GLY A 143 -5.72 18.40 9.39
CA GLY A 143 -5.93 19.30 8.24
C GLY A 143 -4.81 19.25 7.20
N ARG A 144 -3.98 18.20 7.19
CA ARG A 144 -2.91 18.00 6.20
C ARG A 144 -3.35 17.01 5.10
N SER A 145 -2.70 17.10 3.94
CA SER A 145 -3.01 16.24 2.78
C SER A 145 -1.82 15.33 2.42
N PRO A 146 -1.52 14.26 3.19
CA PRO A 146 -0.34 13.43 2.92
C PRO A 146 -0.48 12.63 1.62
N VAL A 147 0.66 12.25 1.04
CA VAL A 147 0.71 11.30 -0.07
C VAL A 147 1.11 9.92 0.45
N TYR A 148 0.23 8.94 0.30
CA TYR A 148 0.52 7.54 0.63
C TYR A 148 1.20 6.85 -0.56
N ILE A 149 2.37 6.26 -0.32
CA ILE A 149 3.14 5.50 -1.31
C ILE A 149 3.15 4.03 -0.90
N ASP A 150 2.91 3.13 -1.83
CA ASP A 150 2.97 1.69 -1.60
C ASP A 150 3.92 1.02 -2.58
N LEU A 151 5.04 0.51 -2.06
CA LEU A 151 6.08 -0.19 -2.81
C LEU A 151 5.98 -1.71 -2.67
N ASP A 152 4.98 -2.24 -1.94
CA ASP A 152 4.80 -3.69 -1.79
C ASP A 152 4.07 -4.29 -3.00
N VAL A 153 4.83 -4.80 -3.96
CA VAL A 153 4.27 -5.50 -5.15
C VAL A 153 3.55 -6.80 -4.81
N GLY A 154 3.75 -7.39 -3.63
CA GLY A 154 3.18 -8.67 -3.25
C GLY A 154 1.85 -8.58 -2.52
N GLN A 155 1.67 -7.56 -1.67
CA GLN A 155 0.48 -7.34 -0.83
C GLN A 155 0.02 -5.87 -0.78
N GLY A 156 0.43 -5.04 -1.75
CA GLY A 156 0.04 -3.64 -1.84
C GLY A 156 -1.48 -3.43 -1.88
N THR A 157 -1.90 -2.24 -1.46
CA THR A 157 -3.30 -1.91 -1.17
C THR A 157 -3.90 -0.86 -2.09
N ILE A 158 -3.08 -0.25 -2.96
CA ILE A 158 -3.51 0.81 -3.89
C ILE A 158 -4.23 0.22 -5.11
N SER A 159 -3.68 -0.85 -5.68
CA SER A 159 -4.19 -1.49 -6.89
C SER A 159 -4.03 -3.01 -6.79
N VAL A 160 -4.06 -3.70 -7.93
CA VAL A 160 -3.86 -5.14 -8.01
C VAL A 160 -2.42 -5.55 -7.70
N PRO A 161 -2.18 -6.81 -7.29
CA PRO A 161 -0.84 -7.32 -7.03
C PRO A 161 0.09 -7.16 -8.25
N GLY A 162 1.38 -6.98 -7.99
CA GLY A 162 2.38 -6.70 -9.02
C GLY A 162 2.46 -5.23 -9.40
N THR A 163 2.02 -4.33 -8.54
CA THR A 163 2.06 -2.88 -8.77
C THR A 163 2.74 -2.14 -7.63
N ILE A 164 3.29 -0.97 -7.95
CA ILE A 164 3.62 0.07 -6.97
C ILE A 164 2.79 1.32 -7.30
N GLY A 165 2.57 2.20 -6.34
CA GLY A 165 1.80 3.40 -6.62
C GLY A 165 1.72 4.43 -5.50
N ALA A 166 0.94 5.47 -5.77
CA ALA A 166 0.68 6.58 -4.85
C ALA A 166 -0.80 6.99 -4.82
N LEU A 167 -1.27 7.41 -3.64
CA LEU A 167 -2.57 8.04 -3.41
C LEU A 167 -2.37 9.39 -2.72
N PHE A 168 -3.04 10.43 -3.22
CA PHE A 168 -3.06 11.77 -2.62
C PHE A 168 -4.25 11.84 -1.68
N ILE A 169 -4.00 11.81 -0.37
CA ILE A 169 -5.03 11.63 0.64
C ILE A 169 -5.50 12.98 1.15
N ASN A 170 -6.79 13.29 0.97
CA ASN A 170 -7.44 14.51 1.45
C ASN A 170 -8.59 14.24 2.43
N LYS A 171 -8.92 12.97 2.67
CA LYS A 171 -9.97 12.49 3.56
C LYS A 171 -9.45 11.25 4.28
N THR A 172 -9.93 11.02 5.50
CA THR A 172 -9.65 9.79 6.22
C THR A 172 -10.14 8.60 5.40
N ALA A 173 -9.45 7.47 5.53
CA ALA A 173 -9.90 6.22 4.96
C ALA A 173 -11.35 5.93 5.37
N ASP A 174 -12.14 5.35 4.47
CA ASP A 174 -13.36 4.67 4.89
C ASP A 174 -12.97 3.52 5.83
N VAL A 175 -13.76 3.28 6.89
CA VAL A 175 -13.48 2.30 7.93
C VAL A 175 -13.28 0.89 7.35
N VAL A 176 -14.15 0.49 6.41
CA VAL A 176 -14.14 -0.84 5.79
C VAL A 176 -13.30 -0.84 4.52
N GLU A 177 -13.48 0.15 3.66
CA GLU A 177 -12.91 0.17 2.33
C GLU A 177 -11.45 0.65 2.30
N GLY A 178 -11.02 1.48 3.25
CA GLY A 178 -9.69 2.10 3.20
C GLY A 178 -9.70 3.43 2.45
N PHE A 179 -8.54 3.83 1.92
CA PHE A 179 -8.42 5.10 1.19
C PHE A 179 -9.16 5.08 -0.16
N ASP A 180 -9.63 6.26 -0.59
CA ASP A 180 -10.18 6.44 -1.93
C ASP A 180 -9.12 6.15 -3.00
N ARG A 181 -9.51 5.38 -4.01
CA ARG A 181 -8.68 4.94 -5.14
C ARG A 181 -9.18 5.50 -6.47
N SER A 182 -9.89 6.62 -6.45
CA SER A 182 -10.47 7.24 -7.66
C SER A 182 -9.43 7.79 -8.63
N LYS A 183 -8.27 8.27 -8.14
CA LYS A 183 -7.19 8.86 -8.96
C LYS A 183 -5.80 8.40 -8.53
N PRO A 184 -5.50 7.09 -8.58
CA PRO A 184 -4.22 6.56 -8.16
C PRO A 184 -3.16 6.81 -9.23
N LEU A 185 -1.92 6.99 -8.81
CA LEU A 185 -0.76 6.86 -9.70
C LEU A 185 -0.24 5.44 -9.54
N VAL A 186 -0.24 4.63 -10.61
CA VAL A 186 0.10 3.20 -10.54
C VAL A 186 1.07 2.82 -11.65
N TYR A 187 2.09 2.06 -11.29
CA TYR A 187 3.03 1.44 -12.21
C TYR A 187 2.94 -0.09 -12.11
N ASN A 188 2.96 -0.76 -13.26
CA ASN A 188 2.90 -2.21 -13.33
C ASN A 188 4.30 -2.83 -13.33
N PHE A 189 4.63 -3.53 -12.26
CA PHE A 189 5.82 -4.35 -12.16
C PHE A 189 5.60 -5.77 -12.72
N GLY A 190 4.38 -6.32 -12.56
CA GLY A 190 3.97 -7.61 -13.13
C GLY A 190 4.42 -8.86 -12.36
N HIS A 191 5.18 -8.69 -11.27
CA HIS A 191 5.63 -9.79 -10.40
C HIS A 191 5.28 -9.53 -8.93
N ILE A 192 5.14 -10.59 -8.13
CA ILE A 192 4.75 -10.47 -6.70
C ILE A 192 5.94 -10.38 -5.73
N SER A 193 7.17 -10.30 -6.26
CA SER A 193 8.41 -10.18 -5.48
C SER A 193 9.41 -9.31 -6.26
N PRO A 194 10.01 -8.28 -5.63
CA PRO A 194 11.01 -7.44 -6.31
C PRO A 194 12.18 -8.23 -6.89
N GLY A 195 12.57 -9.34 -6.25
CA GLY A 195 13.69 -10.19 -6.67
C GLY A 195 13.52 -10.86 -8.04
N GLU A 196 12.32 -10.84 -8.62
CA GLU A 196 12.05 -11.36 -9.96
C GLU A 196 12.68 -10.47 -11.05
N ASN A 197 12.78 -9.17 -10.81
CA ASN A 197 13.39 -8.21 -11.73
C ASN A 197 13.81 -6.93 -11.01
N LEU A 198 14.94 -6.98 -10.30
CA LEU A 198 15.46 -5.87 -9.51
C LEU A 198 15.71 -4.58 -10.32
N PRO A 199 16.34 -4.62 -11.52
CA PRO A 199 16.53 -3.40 -12.30
C PRO A 199 15.22 -2.72 -12.68
N LEU A 200 14.18 -3.50 -13.01
CA LEU A 200 12.86 -2.95 -13.29
C LEU A 200 12.22 -2.37 -12.03
N TYR A 201 12.31 -3.07 -10.90
CA TYR A 201 11.76 -2.58 -9.64
C TYR A 201 12.38 -1.24 -9.24
N ASP A 202 13.71 -1.13 -9.29
CA ASP A 202 14.44 0.12 -8.99
C ASP A 202 14.08 1.25 -9.96
N LEU A 203 13.93 0.93 -11.26
CA LEU A 203 13.49 1.90 -12.26
C LEU A 203 12.10 2.44 -11.94
N LEU A 204 11.16 1.56 -11.59
CA LEU A 204 9.79 1.95 -11.26
C LEU A 204 9.72 2.76 -9.96
N VAL A 205 10.51 2.39 -8.93
CA VAL A 205 10.59 3.15 -7.67
C VAL A 205 11.07 4.58 -7.93
N LYS A 206 12.11 4.76 -8.76
CA LYS A 206 12.61 6.08 -9.16
C LYS A 206 11.57 6.87 -9.96
N GLU A 207 10.95 6.24 -10.95
CA GLU A 207 9.91 6.89 -11.77
C GLU A 207 8.70 7.32 -10.93
N LEU A 208 8.30 6.52 -9.94
CA LEU A 208 7.25 6.86 -9.00
C LEU A 208 7.66 8.04 -8.12
N ALA A 209 8.89 8.07 -7.61
CA ALA A 209 9.41 9.17 -6.80
C ALA A 209 9.47 10.49 -7.59
N ASP A 210 9.96 10.45 -8.83
CA ASP A 210 10.02 11.60 -9.73
C ASP A 210 8.61 12.14 -10.04
N SER A 211 7.69 11.23 -10.37
CA SER A 211 6.29 11.57 -10.67
C SER A 211 5.57 12.20 -9.48
N VAL A 212 5.77 11.66 -8.27
CA VAL A 212 5.21 12.20 -7.04
C VAL A 212 5.80 13.58 -6.73
N THR A 213 7.13 13.74 -6.88
CA THR A 213 7.80 15.02 -6.66
C THR A 213 7.29 16.09 -7.61
N LEU A 214 7.15 15.78 -8.90
CA LEU A 214 6.60 16.69 -9.91
C LEU A 214 5.15 17.09 -9.57
N ARG A 215 4.34 16.14 -9.10
CA ARG A 215 2.95 16.42 -8.72
C ARG A 215 2.88 17.26 -7.43
N CYS A 216 3.72 17.01 -6.44
CA CYS A 216 3.83 17.83 -5.23
C CYS A 216 4.28 19.26 -5.55
N ALA A 217 5.17 19.47 -6.52
CA ALA A 217 5.61 20.80 -6.95
C ALA A 217 4.44 21.71 -7.42
N THR A 218 3.34 21.11 -7.90
CA THR A 218 2.14 21.83 -8.36
C THR A 218 0.98 21.79 -7.37
N HIS A 219 1.13 21.09 -6.24
CA HIS A 219 0.10 20.92 -5.22
C HIS A 219 0.68 21.19 -3.82
N PRO A 220 0.73 22.46 -3.37
CA PRO A 220 1.41 22.85 -2.13
C PRO A 220 0.91 22.11 -0.88
N GLU A 221 -0.40 21.87 -0.78
CA GLU A 221 -0.98 21.10 0.34
C GLU A 221 -0.44 19.67 0.42
N ALA A 222 -0.21 19.04 -0.73
CA ALA A 222 0.34 17.68 -0.79
C ALA A 222 1.86 17.69 -0.52
N ASN A 223 2.56 18.69 -1.03
CA ASN A 223 3.99 18.85 -0.78
C ASN A 223 4.27 19.02 0.72
N LEU A 224 3.51 19.91 1.37
CA LEU A 224 3.59 20.15 2.81
C LEU A 224 2.98 19.00 3.64
N GLY A 225 1.98 18.29 3.12
CA GLY A 225 1.43 17.09 3.75
C GLY A 225 2.48 16.01 3.98
N GLY A 226 3.48 15.95 3.09
CA GLY A 226 4.58 15.00 3.15
C GLY A 226 4.22 13.63 2.60
N LEU A 227 5.18 12.70 2.65
CA LEU A 227 5.02 11.34 2.12
C LEU A 227 4.95 10.32 3.26
N VAL A 228 4.08 9.31 3.13
CA VAL A 228 4.05 8.12 4.00
C VAL A 228 4.25 6.88 3.13
N ILE A 229 5.40 6.23 3.26
CA ILE A 229 5.87 5.20 2.32
C ILE A 229 5.85 3.82 2.98
N ASN A 230 5.06 2.91 2.41
CA ASN A 230 5.03 1.49 2.77
C ASN A 230 5.99 0.69 1.88
N THR A 231 6.76 -0.23 2.46
CA THR A 231 7.67 -1.12 1.71
C THR A 231 7.24 -2.59 1.78
N CYS A 232 7.80 -3.42 0.89
CA CYS A 232 7.69 -4.87 1.01
C CYS A 232 8.46 -5.41 2.23
N GLY A 233 8.20 -6.67 2.60
CA GLY A 233 8.82 -7.33 3.76
C GLY A 233 10.19 -8.00 3.52
N TRP A 234 10.87 -7.69 2.41
CA TRP A 234 12.17 -8.28 2.08
C TRP A 234 13.30 -7.37 2.59
N VAL A 235 13.93 -7.76 3.69
CA VAL A 235 14.85 -6.89 4.47
C VAL A 235 16.32 -7.31 4.43
N THR A 236 16.66 -8.35 3.67
CA THR A 236 18.03 -8.92 3.64
C THR A 236 18.57 -8.95 2.21
N GLY A 237 19.89 -8.88 2.07
CA GLY A 237 20.58 -8.96 0.77
C GLY A 237 20.11 -7.87 -0.20
N GLU A 238 19.72 -8.26 -1.41
CA GLU A 238 19.13 -7.39 -2.43
C GLU A 238 17.90 -6.61 -1.91
N GLY A 239 17.11 -7.19 -1.00
CA GLY A 239 15.97 -6.50 -0.37
C GLY A 239 16.41 -5.32 0.51
N TYR A 240 17.55 -5.45 1.20
CA TYR A 240 18.13 -4.33 1.93
C TYR A 240 18.58 -3.21 0.97
N ALA A 241 19.22 -3.57 -0.15
CA ALA A 241 19.60 -2.61 -1.18
C ALA A 241 18.38 -1.86 -1.74
N CYS A 242 17.26 -2.56 -1.98
CA CYS A 242 15.99 -1.94 -2.38
C CYS A 242 15.48 -0.91 -1.36
N ILE A 243 15.63 -1.19 -0.05
CA ILE A 243 15.22 -0.26 1.02
C ILE A 243 16.07 1.01 0.97
N VAL A 244 17.40 0.87 0.85
CA VAL A 244 18.31 2.02 0.76
C VAL A 244 18.05 2.84 -0.51
N ALA A 245 17.87 2.17 -1.65
CA ALA A 245 17.54 2.83 -2.92
C ALA A 245 16.21 3.58 -2.87
N ALA A 246 15.18 3.02 -2.21
CA ALA A 246 13.91 3.71 -2.00
C ALA A 246 14.05 4.91 -1.06
N ALA A 247 14.84 4.80 0.02
CA ALA A 247 15.14 5.89 0.93
C ALA A 247 15.78 7.08 0.20
N GLU A 248 16.73 6.79 -0.69
CA GLU A 248 17.41 7.77 -1.53
C GLU A 248 16.46 8.38 -2.56
N ALA A 249 15.77 7.55 -3.34
CA ALA A 249 14.88 8.01 -4.41
C ALA A 249 13.76 8.93 -3.90
N PHE A 250 13.19 8.62 -2.72
CA PHE A 250 12.16 9.45 -2.11
C PHE A 250 12.73 10.55 -1.19
N GLU A 251 14.05 10.68 -1.03
CA GLU A 251 14.69 11.66 -0.14
C GLU A 251 14.04 11.67 1.26
N VAL A 252 14.02 10.52 1.93
CA VAL A 252 13.30 10.35 3.19
C VAL A 252 13.96 11.10 4.34
N ASP A 253 13.15 11.72 5.19
CA ASP A 253 13.61 12.41 6.41
C ASP A 253 13.60 11.47 7.62
N VAL A 254 12.65 10.53 7.63
CA VAL A 254 12.40 9.61 8.74
C VAL A 254 12.23 8.18 8.24
N VAL A 255 12.91 7.24 8.87
CA VAL A 255 12.72 5.79 8.65
C VAL A 255 12.28 5.13 9.94
N VAL A 256 11.15 4.44 9.91
CA VAL A 256 10.63 3.64 11.03
C VAL A 256 10.86 2.17 10.74
N VAL A 257 11.69 1.54 11.56
CA VAL A 257 11.98 0.11 11.53
C VAL A 257 11.05 -0.62 12.51
N LEU A 258 10.12 -1.40 11.99
CA LEU A 258 9.21 -2.21 12.78
C LEU A 258 9.81 -3.59 13.10
N ASP A 259 9.98 -3.88 14.39
CA ASP A 259 10.28 -5.21 14.95
C ASP A 259 11.51 -5.91 14.34
N HIS A 260 12.60 -5.17 14.07
CA HIS A 260 13.81 -5.77 13.49
C HIS A 260 15.12 -5.00 13.81
N GLU A 261 15.75 -5.30 14.96
CA GLU A 261 16.93 -4.59 15.48
C GLU A 261 18.14 -4.61 14.55
N ARG A 262 18.41 -5.74 13.87
CA ARG A 262 19.55 -5.85 12.96
C ARG A 262 19.46 -4.84 11.80
N LEU A 263 18.31 -4.81 11.13
CA LEU A 263 17.98 -3.85 10.07
C LEU A 263 18.10 -2.41 10.57
N TYR A 264 17.65 -2.12 11.80
CA TYR A 264 17.81 -0.80 12.41
C TYR A 264 19.29 -0.40 12.50
N ASN A 265 20.14 -1.28 13.03
CA ASN A 265 21.59 -1.02 13.13
C ASN A 265 22.27 -0.90 11.77
N GLU A 266 21.87 -1.70 10.78
CA GLU A 266 22.38 -1.62 9.40
C GLU A 266 22.01 -0.27 8.76
N LEU A 267 20.75 0.16 8.86
CA LEU A 267 20.30 1.45 8.32
C LEU A 267 20.96 2.64 9.04
N GLN A 268 21.19 2.56 10.35
CA GLN A 268 21.90 3.61 11.09
C GLN A 268 23.34 3.81 10.62
N ARG A 269 23.98 2.74 10.13
CA ARG A 269 25.34 2.78 9.60
C ARG A 269 25.37 3.32 8.18
N ASP A 270 24.40 2.93 7.35
CA ASP A 270 24.49 3.12 5.89
C ASP A 270 23.67 4.30 5.36
N LEU A 271 22.65 4.77 6.06
CA LEU A 271 21.90 5.97 5.66
C LEU A 271 22.58 7.26 6.14
N PRO A 272 22.37 8.40 5.43
CA PRO A 272 22.92 9.69 5.84
C PRO A 272 22.49 10.08 7.26
N THR A 273 23.40 10.76 7.98
CA THR A 273 23.21 11.12 9.40
C THR A 273 22.04 12.08 9.67
N PHE A 274 21.55 12.78 8.64
CA PHE A 274 20.37 13.64 8.76
C PHE A 274 19.06 12.84 8.82
N VAL A 275 19.03 11.62 8.27
CA VAL A 275 17.85 10.75 8.27
C VAL A 275 17.61 10.24 9.70
N LYS A 276 16.43 10.51 10.25
CA LYS A 276 16.06 10.04 11.59
C LYS A 276 15.56 8.61 11.52
N ILE A 277 16.26 7.69 12.17
CA ILE A 277 15.90 6.28 12.17
C ILE A 277 15.35 5.91 13.55
N LEU A 278 14.13 5.37 13.57
CA LEU A 278 13.41 4.97 14.77
C LEU A 278 13.15 3.46 14.74
N HIS A 279 13.36 2.79 15.87
CA HIS A 279 12.91 1.40 16.06
C HIS A 279 11.60 1.40 16.86
N GLN A 280 10.60 0.67 16.37
CA GLN A 280 9.30 0.57 17.03
C GLN A 280 8.85 -0.90 17.11
N PRO A 281 8.15 -1.29 18.18
CA PRO A 281 7.61 -2.64 18.31
C PRO A 281 6.42 -2.85 17.35
N LYS A 282 6.21 -4.10 16.90
CA LYS A 282 4.94 -4.46 16.26
C LYS A 282 3.82 -4.51 17.29
N SER A 283 2.58 -4.26 16.86
CA SER A 283 1.40 -4.52 17.70
C SER A 283 1.27 -6.03 17.95
N GLY A 284 0.91 -6.41 19.17
CA GLY A 284 0.58 -7.81 19.50
C GLY A 284 -0.67 -8.33 18.80
N GLY A 285 -1.44 -7.46 18.12
CA GLY A 285 -2.56 -7.85 17.28
C GLY A 285 -2.15 -8.24 15.86
N VAL A 286 -0.87 -8.11 15.51
CA VAL A 286 -0.35 -8.55 14.21
C VAL A 286 -0.04 -10.04 14.27
N GLU A 287 -0.66 -10.78 13.37
CA GLU A 287 -0.43 -12.21 13.22
C GLU A 287 0.38 -12.53 11.96
N THR A 288 1.17 -13.60 12.06
CA THR A 288 1.87 -14.20 10.92
C THR A 288 0.87 -14.76 9.92
N ARG A 289 1.04 -14.41 8.64
CA ARG A 289 0.19 -14.89 7.55
C ARG A 289 0.83 -16.04 6.80
N SER A 290 0.08 -17.12 6.63
CA SER A 290 0.48 -18.25 5.80
C SER A 290 0.58 -17.87 4.32
N ARG A 291 1.28 -18.69 3.53
CA ARG A 291 1.36 -18.53 2.07
C ARG A 291 -0.03 -18.55 1.43
N GLN A 292 -0.91 -19.44 1.88
CA GLN A 292 -2.29 -19.57 1.40
C GLN A 292 -3.11 -18.31 1.69
N SER A 293 -2.97 -17.74 2.90
CA SER A 293 -3.63 -16.47 3.26
C SER A 293 -3.20 -15.33 2.32
N ARG A 294 -1.90 -15.22 2.00
CA ARG A 294 -1.40 -14.22 1.04
C ARG A 294 -1.93 -14.43 -0.39
N ILE A 295 -2.08 -15.68 -0.82
CA ILE A 295 -2.69 -16.02 -2.12
C ILE A 295 -4.15 -15.58 -2.14
N ALA A 296 -4.93 -15.93 -1.11
CA ALA A 296 -6.34 -15.55 -1.00
C ALA A 296 -6.51 -14.03 -0.97
N SER A 297 -5.67 -13.31 -0.22
CA SER A 297 -5.63 -11.84 -0.17
C SER A 297 -5.37 -11.22 -1.55
N ARG A 298 -4.44 -11.77 -2.34
CA ARG A 298 -4.20 -11.32 -3.72
C ARG A 298 -5.42 -11.54 -4.61
N SER A 299 -6.03 -12.72 -4.55
CA SER A 299 -7.24 -13.02 -5.32
C SER A 299 -8.39 -12.08 -4.94
N ALA A 300 -8.57 -11.80 -3.64
CA ALA A 300 -9.57 -10.85 -3.16
C ALA A 300 -9.29 -9.42 -3.63
N SER A 301 -8.02 -8.99 -3.68
CA SER A 301 -7.63 -7.67 -4.22
C SER A 301 -7.98 -7.54 -5.70
N ILE A 302 -7.68 -8.57 -6.50
CA ILE A 302 -8.04 -8.62 -7.93
C ILE A 302 -9.57 -8.56 -8.09
N HIS A 303 -10.32 -9.36 -7.35
CA HIS A 303 -11.78 -9.33 -7.38
C HIS A 303 -12.32 -7.95 -7.02
N ARG A 304 -11.80 -7.35 -5.94
CA ARG A 304 -12.19 -6.02 -5.48
C ARG A 304 -11.92 -4.92 -6.52
N TYR A 305 -10.85 -5.03 -7.30
CA TYR A 305 -10.56 -4.09 -8.37
C TYR A 305 -11.67 -4.05 -9.42
N PHE A 306 -12.18 -5.20 -9.84
CA PHE A 306 -13.21 -5.29 -10.89
C PHE A 306 -14.64 -5.11 -10.37
N TYR A 307 -14.95 -5.66 -9.20
CA TYR A 307 -16.32 -5.76 -8.69
C TYR A 307 -16.61 -4.84 -7.49
N GLY A 308 -15.61 -4.09 -7.02
CA GLY A 308 -15.77 -3.21 -5.85
C GLY A 308 -15.96 -4.02 -4.57
N VAL A 309 -16.76 -3.47 -3.66
CA VAL A 309 -17.15 -4.12 -2.40
C VAL A 309 -18.68 -4.12 -2.26
N HIS A 310 -19.22 -4.83 -1.28
CA HIS A 310 -20.67 -4.92 -1.10
C HIS A 310 -21.35 -3.55 -0.91
N SER A 311 -20.73 -2.63 -0.15
CA SER A 311 -21.21 -1.27 0.07
C SER A 311 -21.16 -0.36 -1.17
N ASN A 312 -20.29 -0.69 -2.12
CA ASN A 312 -20.03 0.10 -3.33
C ASN A 312 -19.65 -0.85 -4.48
N PRO A 313 -20.64 -1.56 -5.06
CA PRO A 313 -20.39 -2.55 -6.08
C PRO A 313 -20.04 -1.91 -7.41
N TYR A 314 -19.07 -2.50 -8.12
CA TYR A 314 -18.72 -2.14 -9.49
C TYR A 314 -19.29 -3.17 -10.46
N PHE A 315 -19.60 -2.73 -11.67
CA PHE A 315 -20.16 -3.56 -12.74
C PHE A 315 -19.18 -3.60 -13.91
N PRO A 316 -18.19 -4.50 -13.89
CA PRO A 316 -17.17 -4.55 -14.94
C PRO A 316 -17.79 -4.98 -16.27
N PHE A 317 -17.25 -4.44 -17.37
CA PHE A 317 -17.66 -4.85 -18.72
C PHE A 317 -16.92 -6.11 -19.16
N THR A 318 -17.63 -7.01 -19.82
CA THR A 318 -17.05 -8.15 -20.53
C THR A 318 -17.41 -8.04 -22.00
N PHE A 319 -16.41 -8.06 -22.86
CA PHE A 319 -16.57 -7.94 -24.31
C PHE A 319 -15.42 -8.62 -25.02
N GLU A 320 -15.63 -8.95 -26.29
CA GLU A 320 -14.64 -9.59 -27.15
C GLU A 320 -13.83 -8.54 -27.90
N LEU A 321 -12.56 -8.84 -28.16
CA LEU A 321 -11.65 -8.02 -28.94
C LEU A 321 -10.94 -8.88 -29.98
N ASN A 322 -10.80 -8.38 -31.20
CA ASN A 322 -9.96 -9.05 -32.20
C ASN A 322 -8.48 -8.79 -31.88
N PHE A 323 -7.63 -9.77 -32.17
CA PHE A 323 -6.18 -9.59 -32.02
C PHE A 323 -5.60 -8.47 -32.89
N SER A 324 -6.28 -8.07 -33.97
CA SER A 324 -5.89 -6.91 -34.78
C SER A 324 -6.07 -5.57 -34.06
N ASP A 325 -6.91 -5.53 -33.03
CA ASP A 325 -7.35 -4.30 -32.36
C ASP A 325 -6.50 -4.00 -31.12
N VAL A 326 -5.61 -4.93 -30.75
CA VAL A 326 -4.80 -4.86 -29.53
C VAL A 326 -3.34 -5.18 -29.81
N ILE A 327 -2.45 -4.50 -29.10
CA ILE A 327 -1.01 -4.73 -29.17
C ILE A 327 -0.55 -5.21 -27.81
N PHE A 328 -0.01 -6.43 -27.74
CA PHE A 328 0.53 -6.99 -26.51
C PHE A 328 2.04 -6.76 -26.44
N CYS A 329 2.51 -6.41 -25.26
CA CYS A 329 3.93 -6.37 -24.97
C CYS A 329 4.24 -7.00 -23.62
N LYS A 330 5.51 -7.37 -23.45
CA LYS A 330 6.07 -7.88 -22.21
C LYS A 330 7.34 -7.08 -21.90
N ILE A 331 7.52 -6.79 -20.61
CA ILE A 331 8.77 -6.25 -20.09
C ILE A 331 9.62 -7.44 -19.64
N GLY A 332 10.86 -7.46 -20.11
CA GLY A 332 11.80 -8.52 -19.85
C GLY A 332 11.71 -9.67 -20.86
N THR A 333 12.87 -10.19 -21.23
CA THR A 333 13.05 -11.37 -22.07
C THR A 333 13.92 -12.40 -21.37
N GLU A 334 13.90 -13.64 -21.86
CA GLU A 334 14.81 -14.66 -21.37
C GLU A 334 16.26 -14.25 -21.58
N LYS A 335 17.12 -14.61 -20.62
CA LYS A 335 18.56 -14.40 -20.74
C LYS A 335 19.10 -15.32 -21.83
N LEU A 336 19.63 -14.75 -22.90
CA LEU A 336 20.34 -15.52 -23.91
C LEU A 336 21.60 -16.16 -23.29
N PRO A 337 21.87 -17.45 -23.53
CA PRO A 337 23.11 -18.07 -23.12
C PRO A 337 24.32 -17.36 -23.74
N GLU A 338 25.43 -17.27 -23.00
CA GLU A 338 26.67 -16.64 -23.49
C GLU A 338 27.19 -17.32 -24.77
N SER A 339 26.94 -18.62 -24.93
CA SER A 339 27.27 -19.39 -26.13
C SER A 339 26.53 -18.94 -27.40
N CYS A 340 25.45 -18.17 -27.26
CA CYS A 340 24.66 -17.64 -28.37
C CYS A 340 25.06 -16.20 -28.75
N LEU A 341 26.02 -15.58 -28.04
CA LEU A 341 26.48 -14.22 -28.31
C LEU A 341 27.69 -14.22 -29.26
N PRO A 342 27.69 -13.37 -30.31
CA PRO A 342 28.86 -13.15 -31.15
C PRO A 342 30.08 -12.73 -30.33
N PHE A 343 31.28 -13.19 -30.72
CA PHE A 343 32.52 -12.87 -30.03
C PHE A 343 32.71 -11.35 -29.90
N GLY A 344 32.85 -10.84 -28.67
CA GLY A 344 33.02 -9.41 -28.38
C GLY A 344 31.73 -8.60 -28.19
N SER A 345 30.54 -9.21 -28.34
CA SER A 345 29.27 -8.55 -28.03
C SER A 345 28.97 -8.56 -26.52
N LYS A 346 28.41 -7.45 -26.00
CA LYS A 346 27.90 -7.40 -24.62
C LYS A 346 26.52 -8.03 -24.57
N VAL A 347 26.20 -8.68 -23.45
CA VAL A 347 24.83 -9.15 -23.17
C VAL A 347 23.89 -7.95 -23.26
N GLU A 348 22.91 -7.97 -24.16
CA GLU A 348 21.86 -6.94 -24.20
C GLU A 348 21.09 -6.95 -22.87
N ASP A 349 20.63 -5.78 -22.41
CA ASP A 349 19.75 -5.67 -21.25
C ASP A 349 18.41 -6.37 -21.55
N HIS A 350 18.33 -7.63 -21.14
CA HIS A 350 17.16 -8.47 -21.29
C HIS A 350 16.14 -8.24 -20.18
N GLN A 351 16.51 -7.62 -19.06
CA GLN A 351 15.63 -7.48 -17.89
C GLN A 351 14.66 -6.32 -18.06
N THR A 352 15.09 -5.24 -18.72
CA THR A 352 14.24 -4.05 -18.96
C THR A 352 13.83 -3.91 -20.43
N LYS A 353 14.10 -4.89 -21.29
CA LYS A 353 13.68 -4.83 -22.71
C LYS A 353 12.15 -4.91 -22.83
N VAL A 354 11.56 -3.98 -23.57
CA VAL A 354 10.14 -4.06 -23.96
C VAL A 354 10.05 -4.76 -25.31
N VAL A 355 9.30 -5.86 -25.36
CA VAL A 355 9.10 -6.65 -26.58
C VAL A 355 7.63 -6.87 -26.88
N THR A 356 7.28 -6.84 -28.16
CA THR A 356 5.96 -7.28 -28.63
C THR A 356 5.81 -8.78 -28.42
N ILE A 357 4.65 -9.22 -27.96
CA ILE A 357 4.31 -10.64 -27.86
C ILE A 357 3.10 -10.94 -28.76
N ASN A 358 3.12 -12.10 -29.40
CA ASN A 358 1.97 -12.56 -30.18
C ASN A 358 0.91 -13.12 -29.23
N PRO A 359 -0.39 -12.95 -29.55
CA PRO A 359 -1.46 -13.59 -28.81
C PRO A 359 -1.26 -15.10 -28.70
N SER A 360 -1.46 -15.64 -27.49
CA SER A 360 -1.34 -17.07 -27.18
C SER A 360 -2.49 -17.57 -26.30
N THR A 361 -2.82 -18.86 -26.38
CA THR A 361 -3.76 -19.49 -25.41
C THR A 361 -3.28 -19.33 -23.96
N ASP A 362 -1.97 -19.21 -23.75
CA ASP A 362 -1.38 -19.02 -22.42
C ASP A 362 -1.70 -17.66 -21.80
N MET A 363 -2.31 -16.74 -22.56
CA MET A 363 -2.80 -15.45 -22.06
C MET A 363 -4.10 -15.58 -21.28
N ALA A 364 -4.84 -16.69 -21.41
CA ALA A 364 -6.04 -16.93 -20.64
C ALA A 364 -5.75 -16.89 -19.13
N HIS A 365 -6.67 -16.25 -18.39
CA HIS A 365 -6.62 -16.00 -16.95
C HIS A 365 -5.44 -15.14 -16.48
N ARG A 366 -4.76 -14.43 -17.40
CA ARG A 366 -3.73 -13.46 -17.05
C ARG A 366 -4.29 -12.04 -16.97
N MET A 367 -3.67 -11.25 -16.11
CA MET A 367 -3.90 -9.82 -16.00
C MET A 367 -2.97 -9.06 -16.94
N PHE A 368 -3.50 -8.03 -17.59
CA PHE A 368 -2.75 -7.11 -18.43
C PHE A 368 -2.97 -5.68 -17.94
N ALA A 369 -1.88 -4.93 -17.84
CA ALA A 369 -1.94 -3.49 -17.63
C ALA A 369 -2.24 -2.78 -18.95
N VAL A 370 -3.18 -1.85 -18.94
CA VAL A 370 -3.46 -0.97 -20.07
C VAL A 370 -2.63 0.30 -19.91
N THR A 371 -1.80 0.61 -20.90
CA THR A 371 -0.91 1.79 -20.87
C THR A 371 -1.41 2.85 -21.85
N PRO A 372 -1.10 4.14 -21.63
CA PRO A 372 -1.41 5.20 -22.60
C PRO A 372 -0.49 5.18 -23.83
N CYS A 373 0.52 4.29 -23.88
CA CYS A 373 1.46 4.24 -24.98
C CYS A 373 0.79 3.69 -26.26
N PRO A 374 0.81 4.42 -27.38
CA PRO A 374 0.16 3.97 -28.63
C PRO A 374 0.95 2.88 -29.37
N THR A 375 2.21 2.67 -29.00
CA THR A 375 3.14 1.74 -29.67
C THR A 375 4.04 1.06 -28.65
N VAL A 376 4.49 -0.16 -28.95
CA VAL A 376 5.48 -0.88 -28.13
C VAL A 376 6.83 -0.18 -28.24
N SER A 377 7.27 0.45 -27.15
CA SER A 377 8.57 1.09 -27.05
C SER A 377 9.06 1.10 -25.60
N GLN A 378 10.30 1.54 -25.39
CA GLN A 378 10.88 1.68 -24.05
C GLN A 378 10.12 2.66 -23.14
N ALA A 379 9.27 3.53 -23.71
CA ALA A 379 8.39 4.41 -22.94
C ALA A 379 7.39 3.62 -22.06
N VAL A 380 7.05 2.38 -22.43
CA VAL A 380 6.15 1.51 -21.66
C VAL A 380 6.68 1.22 -20.25
N LEU A 381 8.01 1.14 -20.08
CA LEU A 381 8.63 0.91 -18.76
C LEU A 381 8.22 1.95 -17.71
N LYS A 382 8.05 3.20 -18.16
CA LYS A 382 7.85 4.38 -17.32
C LYS A 382 6.42 4.92 -17.41
N ALA A 383 5.53 4.20 -18.10
CA ALA A 383 4.16 4.65 -18.26
C ALA A 383 3.33 4.25 -17.03
N SER A 384 2.66 5.23 -16.42
CA SER A 384 1.60 4.92 -15.47
C SER A 384 0.44 4.23 -16.20
N VAL A 385 -0.20 3.30 -15.53
CA VAL A 385 -1.25 2.48 -16.15
C VAL A 385 -2.59 3.18 -16.06
N LEU A 386 -3.40 3.05 -17.11
CA LEU A 386 -4.79 3.52 -17.14
C LEU A 386 -5.70 2.60 -16.32
N GLY A 387 -5.34 1.33 -16.23
CA GLY A 387 -6.07 0.31 -15.51
C GLY A 387 -5.61 -1.10 -15.88
N PHE A 388 -6.41 -2.09 -15.52
CA PHE A 388 -6.12 -3.49 -15.76
C PHE A 388 -7.30 -4.21 -16.40
N VAL A 389 -6.99 -5.20 -17.23
CA VAL A 389 -7.95 -6.15 -17.80
C VAL A 389 -7.53 -7.57 -17.45
N VAL A 390 -8.49 -8.48 -17.40
CA VAL A 390 -8.26 -9.93 -17.31
C VAL A 390 -8.73 -10.54 -18.61
N ILE A 391 -7.87 -11.33 -19.25
CA ILE A 391 -8.29 -12.15 -20.38
C ILE A 391 -8.96 -13.40 -19.80
N THR A 392 -10.28 -13.53 -19.95
CA THR A 392 -11.04 -14.66 -19.39
C THR A 392 -10.97 -15.89 -20.26
N GLU A 393 -10.96 -15.71 -21.58
CA GLU A 393 -10.91 -16.76 -22.59
C GLU A 393 -10.09 -16.27 -23.79
N VAL A 394 -9.50 -17.21 -24.53
CA VAL A 394 -8.79 -16.96 -25.78
C VAL A 394 -9.31 -17.96 -26.81
N SER A 395 -9.95 -17.47 -27.86
CA SER A 395 -10.59 -18.30 -28.89
C SER A 395 -10.07 -17.87 -30.27
N GLY A 396 -9.70 -18.81 -31.14
CA GLY A 396 -9.29 -18.50 -32.52
C GLY A 396 -7.91 -19.00 -32.97
N TYR A 397 -7.57 -20.25 -32.67
CA TYR A 397 -6.57 -21.00 -33.44
C TYR A 397 -7.23 -21.88 -34.48
#